data_AF-A0AAV2IPD8-F1
#
_entry.id   AF-A0AAV2IPD8-F1
#
_cell.length_a   1.000
_cell.length_b   1.000
_cell.length_c   1.000
_cell.angle_alpha   90.00
_cell.angle_beta   90.00
_cell.angle_gamma   90.00
#
_symmetry.space_group_name_H-M   'P 1'
#
loop_
_entity.id
_entity.type
_entity.pdbx_description
1 polymer ?
#
loop_
_entity_poly.entity_id
_entity_poly.type
_entity_poly.pdbx_seq_one_letter_code
_entity_poly.pdbx_strand_id
1 'polypeptide(L)'
;VSPADSIFNFVDENVSRIPCQNMEPIFIDEFNPADLSRAVEFCGNQNDACIFDYMLTGDETFAQNTRDSQNEMEAIMQSLNNTSSTLELIIWSGFSNNRWVVYELITITIQVVARDEDGDDVMYELVGDSNQTTVSQNGTVTYFPSLQSLPVLG
;
A
#
# COMPACT_ATOMS: atom_id res chain seq x y z
N VAL A 1 -6.54 30.02 -25.11
CA VAL A 1 -7.66 29.85 -24.15
C VAL A 1 -8.27 31.22 -23.97
N SER A 2 -9.55 31.39 -24.32
CA SER A 2 -10.19 32.70 -24.17
C SER A 2 -10.68 32.85 -22.72
N PRO A 3 -10.82 34.07 -22.17
CA PRO A 3 -11.38 34.29 -20.85
C PRO A 3 -12.78 33.69 -20.65
N ALA A 4 -13.51 33.40 -21.73
CA ALA A 4 -14.83 32.77 -21.69
C ALA A 4 -14.81 31.28 -21.28
N ASP A 5 -13.63 30.66 -21.24
CA ASP A 5 -13.46 29.25 -20.88
C ASP A 5 -12.94 29.06 -19.44
N SER A 6 -12.86 30.14 -18.65
CA SER A 6 -12.35 30.12 -17.27
C SER A 6 -13.49 29.96 -16.26
N ILE A 7 -13.37 29.01 -15.33
CA ILE A 7 -14.29 28.86 -14.18
C ILE A 7 -14.09 30.00 -13.16
N PHE A 8 -12.95 30.68 -13.23
CA PHE A 8 -12.64 31.81 -12.37
C PHE A 8 -13.26 33.08 -12.96
N ASN A 9 -14.24 33.62 -12.25
CA ASN A 9 -14.77 34.96 -12.48
C ASN A 9 -13.76 35.98 -11.97
N PHE A 10 -12.97 36.56 -12.88
CA PHE A 10 -12.13 37.69 -12.55
C PHE A 10 -13.02 38.94 -12.49
N VAL A 11 -13.30 39.42 -11.29
CA VAL A 11 -13.89 40.75 -11.11
C VAL A 11 -12.81 41.75 -11.54
N ASP A 12 -13.16 42.68 -12.44
CA ASP A 12 -12.31 43.82 -12.89
C ASP A 12 -12.07 44.82 -11.73
N GLU A 13 -11.61 44.32 -10.58
CA GLU A 13 -10.88 45.14 -9.65
C GLU A 13 -9.49 45.32 -10.27
N ASN A 14 -8.94 46.53 -10.22
CA ASN A 14 -7.56 46.81 -10.60
C ASN A 14 -6.65 45.87 -9.79
N VAL A 15 -6.38 44.67 -10.31
CA VAL A 15 -5.44 43.73 -9.74
C VAL A 15 -4.10 44.32 -10.09
N SER A 16 -3.68 45.27 -9.25
CA SER A 16 -2.28 45.52 -8.98
C SER A 16 -1.71 44.13 -8.79
N ARG A 17 -1.09 43.56 -9.84
CA ARG A 17 -0.42 42.27 -9.75
C ARG A 17 0.45 42.43 -8.53
N ILE A 18 0.12 41.73 -7.43
CA ILE A 18 0.96 41.76 -6.24
C ILE A 18 2.34 41.39 -6.79
N PRO A 19 3.29 42.33 -6.85
CA PRO A 19 4.59 41.97 -7.37
C PRO A 19 5.11 40.99 -6.33
N CYS A 20 5.54 39.80 -6.74
CA CYS A 20 6.41 38.95 -5.93
C CYS A 20 7.78 39.63 -5.75
N GLN A 21 7.80 40.94 -5.48
CA GLN A 21 9.01 41.68 -5.19
C GLN A 21 9.29 41.52 -3.69
N ASN A 22 10.44 40.91 -3.41
CA ASN A 22 10.99 40.62 -2.09
C ASN A 22 10.42 39.38 -1.40
N MET A 23 10.22 38.27 -2.13
CA MET A 23 10.25 36.96 -1.46
C MET A 23 11.69 36.61 -1.11
N GLU A 24 12.05 36.79 0.15
CA GLU A 24 13.26 36.23 0.73
C GLU A 24 12.92 34.82 1.22
N PRO A 25 13.64 33.77 0.76
CA PRO A 25 13.42 32.42 1.25
C PRO A 25 13.75 32.39 2.74
N ILE A 26 12.80 31.90 3.55
CA ILE A 26 13.02 31.68 4.97
C ILE A 26 13.47 30.24 5.14
N PHE A 27 14.61 30.06 5.79
CA PHE A 27 15.14 28.74 6.10
C PHE A 27 14.78 28.33 7.54
N ILE A 28 14.62 27.02 7.76
CA ILE A 28 14.14 26.50 9.05
C ILE A 28 15.06 26.84 10.23
N ASP A 29 16.35 27.04 9.96
CA ASP A 29 17.40 27.42 10.91
C ASP A 29 17.41 28.92 11.25
N GLU A 30 16.65 29.74 10.53
CA GLU A 30 16.47 31.17 10.81
C GLU A 30 15.38 31.43 11.87
N PHE A 31 14.57 30.43 12.18
CA PHE A 31 13.54 30.54 13.20
C PHE A 31 14.11 30.49 14.62
N ASN A 32 13.39 31.13 15.55
CA ASN A 32 13.69 31.00 16.96
C ASN A 32 13.60 29.52 17.39
N PRO A 33 14.65 28.96 18.04
CA PRO A 33 14.66 27.55 18.46
C PRO A 33 13.48 27.16 19.36
N ALA A 34 12.99 28.07 20.21
CA ALA A 34 11.85 27.80 21.09
C ALA A 34 10.54 27.67 20.29
N ASP A 35 10.38 28.47 19.23
CA ASP A 35 9.19 28.45 18.39
C ASP A 35 9.22 27.24 17.45
N LEU A 36 10.39 26.94 16.88
CA LEU A 36 10.62 25.73 16.11
C LEU A 36 10.34 24.46 16.92
N SER A 37 10.77 24.42 18.19
CA SER A 37 10.49 23.27 19.07
C SER A 37 8.99 23.06 19.26
N ARG A 38 8.19 24.13 19.38
CA ARG A 38 6.73 24.03 19.51
C ARG A 38 6.09 23.55 18.22
N ALA A 39 6.53 24.07 17.07
CA ALA A 39 6.04 23.62 15.77
C ALA A 39 6.36 22.15 15.53
N VAL A 40 7.57 21.69 15.86
CA VAL A 40 7.96 20.27 15.75
C VAL A 40 7.15 19.39 16.70
N GLU A 41 6.87 19.85 17.92
CA GLU A 41 6.02 19.12 18.87
C GLU A 41 4.58 18.96 18.35
N PHE A 42 4.05 19.97 17.65
CA PHE A 42 2.70 19.93 17.07
C PHE A 42 2.62 19.12 15.76
N CYS A 43 3.58 19.34 14.86
CA CYS A 43 3.56 18.80 13.50
C CYS A 43 4.26 17.44 13.36
N GLY A 44 5.14 17.08 14.29
CA GLY A 44 6.11 16.00 14.10
C GLY A 44 7.34 16.47 13.30
N ASN A 45 8.46 15.78 13.48
CA ASN A 45 9.76 16.18 12.92
C ASN A 45 9.99 15.82 11.44
N GLN A 46 9.01 15.20 10.78
CA GLN A 46 9.08 14.80 9.36
C GLN A 46 8.09 15.56 8.48
N ASN A 47 7.28 16.46 9.07
CA ASN A 47 6.24 17.20 8.37
C ASN A 47 6.65 18.67 8.19
N ASP A 48 7.66 18.88 7.33
CA ASP A 48 8.23 20.22 7.09
C ASP A 48 7.16 21.23 6.65
N ALA A 49 6.20 20.80 5.82
CA ALA A 49 5.11 21.65 5.35
C ALA A 49 4.26 22.18 6.52
N CYS A 50 3.82 21.30 7.43
CA CYS A 50 3.10 21.72 8.63
C CYS A 50 3.96 22.65 9.50
N ILE A 51 5.26 22.35 9.68
CA ILE A 51 6.16 23.19 10.49
C ILE A 51 6.23 24.60 9.91
N PHE A 52 6.44 24.75 8.60
CA PHE A 52 6.47 26.07 7.95
C PHE A 52 5.13 26.79 8.04
N ASP A 53 4.01 26.09 7.79
CA ASP A 53 2.69 26.70 7.88
C ASP A 53 2.38 27.17 9.31
N TYR A 54 2.70 26.36 10.33
CA TYR A 54 2.56 26.74 11.74
C TYR A 54 3.41 27.98 12.08
N MET A 55 4.67 27.99 11.65
CA MET A 55 5.62 29.04 11.98
C MET A 55 5.33 30.37 11.27
N LEU A 56 4.86 30.32 10.01
CA LEU A 56 4.60 31.51 9.19
C LEU A 56 3.22 32.10 9.45
N THR A 57 2.22 31.27 9.75
CA THR A 57 0.83 31.73 9.93
C THR A 57 0.45 31.88 11.39
N GLY A 58 1.04 31.08 12.29
CA GLY A 58 0.59 30.96 13.68
C GLY A 58 -0.80 30.32 13.81
N ASP A 59 -1.38 29.79 12.74
CA ASP A 59 -2.70 29.17 12.71
C ASP A 59 -2.57 27.65 12.84
N GLU A 60 -2.92 27.14 14.02
CA GLU A 60 -2.86 25.71 14.32
C GLU A 60 -3.82 24.89 13.47
N THR A 61 -4.97 25.46 13.07
CA THR A 61 -5.95 24.76 12.24
C THR A 61 -5.43 24.62 10.81
N PHE A 62 -4.83 25.68 10.27
CA PHE A 62 -4.22 25.63 8.96
C PHE A 62 -3.08 24.62 8.91
N ALA A 63 -2.15 24.69 9.87
CA ALA A 63 -1.05 23.73 9.99
C ALA A 63 -1.54 22.28 10.17
N GLN A 64 -2.57 22.06 10.99
CA GLN A 64 -3.17 20.75 11.17
C GLN A 64 -3.76 20.20 9.87
N ASN A 65 -4.48 21.02 9.09
CA ASN A 65 -5.02 20.60 7.80
C ASN A 65 -3.90 20.20 6.82
N THR A 66 -2.79 20.94 6.81
CA THR A 66 -1.59 20.59 6.03
C THR A 66 -1.03 19.25 6.47
N ARG A 67 -0.88 19.04 7.78
CA ARG A 67 -0.39 17.78 8.35
C ARG A 67 -1.27 16.60 7.96
N ASP A 68 -2.57 16.75 8.14
CA ASP A 68 -3.54 15.70 7.90
C ASP A 68 -3.58 15.36 6.39
N SER A 69 -3.51 16.37 5.51
CA SER A 69 -3.40 16.17 4.06
C SER A 69 -2.14 15.41 3.66
N GLN A 70 -0.99 15.70 4.29
CA GLN A 70 0.26 14.98 4.02
C GLN A 70 0.16 13.52 4.48
N ASN A 71 -0.38 13.27 5.68
CA ASN A 71 -0.55 11.91 6.20
C ASN A 71 -1.48 11.08 5.29
N GLU A 72 -2.57 11.67 4.80
CA GLU A 72 -3.45 11.02 3.82
C GLU A 72 -2.71 10.67 2.53
N MET A 73 -1.91 11.60 1.99
CA MET A 73 -1.11 11.34 0.79
C MET A 73 -0.05 10.26 1.01
N GLU A 74 0.62 10.23 2.16
CA GLU A 74 1.59 9.19 2.50
C GLU A 74 0.93 7.81 2.59
N ALA A 75 -0.24 7.71 3.23
CA ALA A 75 -1.01 6.47 3.27
C ALA A 75 -1.43 6.00 1.86
N ILE A 76 -1.83 6.93 0.99
CA ILE A 76 -2.13 6.61 -0.41
C ILE A 76 -0.89 6.13 -1.14
N MET A 77 0.25 6.83 -1.02
CA MET A 77 1.50 6.42 -1.67
C MET A 77 1.97 5.04 -1.20
N GLN A 78 1.84 4.74 0.09
CA GLN A 78 2.13 3.41 0.62
C GLN A 78 1.23 2.36 -0.03
N SER A 79 -0.08 2.61 -0.15
CA SER A 79 -1.00 1.68 -0.81
C SER A 79 -0.72 1.47 -2.30
N LEU A 80 -0.13 2.46 -2.96
CA LEU A 80 0.27 2.39 -4.37
C LEU A 80 1.61 1.65 -4.57
N ASN A 81 2.43 1.54 -3.53
CA ASN A 81 3.69 0.81 -3.56
C ASN A 81 3.52 -0.65 -3.10
N ASN A 82 2.42 -1.27 -3.49
CA ASN A 82 2.13 -2.68 -3.22
C ASN A 82 2.97 -3.57 -4.15
N THR A 83 3.64 -4.56 -3.57
CA THR A 83 4.50 -5.52 -4.22
C THR A 83 3.79 -6.87 -4.35
N SER A 84 4.04 -7.59 -5.44
CA SER A 84 3.42 -8.91 -5.61
C SER A 84 3.94 -9.87 -4.53
N SER A 85 3.03 -10.57 -3.87
CA SER A 85 3.39 -11.69 -3.00
C SER A 85 4.29 -12.72 -3.70
N THR A 86 5.19 -13.29 -2.92
CA THR A 86 6.10 -14.37 -3.32
C THR A 86 5.59 -15.69 -2.77
N LEU A 87 5.68 -16.77 -3.57
CA LEU A 87 5.28 -18.11 -3.15
C LEU A 87 6.50 -18.96 -2.82
N GLU A 88 6.52 -19.51 -1.62
CA GLU A 88 7.46 -20.55 -1.20
C GLU A 88 6.70 -21.86 -0.97
N LEU A 89 7.23 -22.96 -1.52
CA LEU A 89 6.64 -24.27 -1.37
C LEU A 89 7.36 -25.05 -0.26
N ILE A 90 6.67 -25.30 0.85
CA ILE A 90 7.19 -26.08 1.96
C ILE A 90 6.62 -27.50 1.92
N ILE A 91 7.46 -28.45 1.51
CA ILE A 91 7.04 -29.84 1.32
C ILE A 91 7.57 -30.70 2.45
N TRP A 92 6.68 -31.40 3.14
CA TRP A 92 7.02 -32.15 4.35
C TRP A 92 7.42 -33.60 4.04
N SER A 93 6.96 -34.15 2.90
CA SER A 93 7.40 -35.46 2.38
C SER A 93 6.93 -35.68 0.93
N GLY A 94 7.50 -36.70 0.25
CA GLY A 94 7.02 -37.14 -1.06
C GLY A 94 7.54 -36.33 -2.25
N PHE A 95 8.60 -35.54 -2.11
CA PHE A 95 9.21 -34.86 -3.25
C PHE A 95 10.46 -35.58 -3.74
N SER A 96 10.52 -35.85 -5.04
CA SER A 96 11.71 -36.41 -5.70
C SER A 96 11.87 -35.78 -7.08
N ASN A 97 13.07 -35.33 -7.42
CA ASN A 97 13.38 -34.72 -8.72
C ASN A 97 12.43 -33.58 -9.13
N ASN A 98 12.14 -32.68 -8.19
CA ASN A 98 11.22 -31.55 -8.40
C ASN A 98 9.78 -31.97 -8.75
N ARG A 99 9.36 -33.15 -8.31
CA ARG A 99 8.01 -33.69 -8.53
C ARG A 99 7.44 -34.24 -7.24
N TRP A 100 6.14 -34.06 -7.08
CA TRP A 100 5.40 -34.71 -6.02
C TRP A 100 5.12 -36.16 -6.41
N VAL A 101 5.62 -37.07 -5.59
CA VAL A 101 5.43 -38.51 -5.72
C VAL A 101 4.30 -38.90 -4.78
N VAL A 102 3.28 -39.48 -5.38
CA VAL A 102 2.04 -39.86 -4.71
C VAL A 102 1.82 -41.35 -4.91
N TYR A 103 1.28 -42.02 -3.91
CA TYR A 103 0.95 -43.44 -3.95
C TYR A 103 -0.55 -43.60 -3.88
N GLU A 104 -1.06 -44.57 -4.64
CA GLU A 104 -2.49 -44.85 -4.71
C GLU A 104 -3.10 -45.06 -3.32
N LEU A 105 -4.28 -44.48 -3.09
CA LEU A 105 -5.04 -44.57 -1.84
C LEU A 105 -4.31 -44.01 -0.60
N ILE A 106 -3.19 -43.31 -0.79
CA ILE A 106 -2.46 -42.63 0.29
C ILE A 106 -2.71 -41.13 0.18
N THR A 107 -3.48 -40.58 1.12
CA THR A 107 -3.63 -39.13 1.27
C THR A 107 -2.28 -38.50 1.57
N ILE A 108 -1.96 -37.44 0.85
CA ILE A 108 -0.73 -36.68 1.05
C ILE A 108 -1.04 -35.19 1.13
N THR A 109 -0.25 -34.48 1.93
CA THR A 109 -0.39 -33.05 2.16
C THR A 109 0.91 -32.32 1.85
N ILE A 110 0.78 -31.11 1.31
CA ILE A 110 1.86 -30.15 1.15
C ILE A 110 1.43 -28.81 1.72
N GLN A 111 2.40 -28.00 2.12
CA GLN A 111 2.16 -26.65 2.61
C GLN A 111 2.69 -25.65 1.59
N VAL A 112 1.81 -24.83 1.03
CA VAL A 112 2.19 -23.64 0.27
C VAL A 112 2.24 -22.48 1.25
N VAL A 113 3.36 -21.78 1.30
CA VAL A 113 3.53 -20.58 2.12
C VAL A 113 3.74 -19.41 1.20
N ALA A 114 2.75 -18.53 1.13
CA ALA A 114 2.90 -17.24 0.50
C ALA A 114 3.43 -16.22 1.51
N ARG A 115 4.29 -15.33 1.03
CA ARG A 115 4.80 -14.19 1.77
C ARG A 115 4.52 -12.93 0.97
N ASP A 116 3.75 -12.04 1.56
CA ASP A 116 3.57 -10.69 1.08
C ASP A 116 4.50 -9.74 1.84
N GLU A 117 5.24 -8.89 1.13
CA GLU A 117 6.20 -7.97 1.78
C GLU A 117 5.52 -6.75 2.39
N ASP A 118 4.32 -6.41 1.91
CA ASP A 118 3.52 -5.28 2.38
C ASP A 118 2.54 -5.70 3.51
N GLY A 119 2.42 -7.01 3.74
CA GLY A 119 1.62 -7.58 4.82
C GLY A 119 0.16 -7.81 4.45
N ASP A 120 -0.16 -7.84 3.15
CA ASP A 120 -1.49 -8.12 2.66
C ASP A 120 -1.93 -9.58 2.90
N ASP A 121 -3.24 -9.77 3.06
CA ASP A 121 -3.83 -11.10 3.19
C ASP A 121 -3.69 -11.88 1.87
N VAL A 122 -3.07 -13.07 1.94
CA VAL A 122 -2.93 -13.94 0.78
C VAL A 122 -4.04 -14.98 0.72
N MET A 123 -4.65 -15.11 -0.45
CA MET A 123 -5.64 -16.15 -0.75
C MET A 123 -5.05 -17.25 -1.62
N TYR A 124 -5.41 -18.51 -1.32
CA TYR A 124 -5.00 -19.68 -2.09
C TYR A 124 -6.18 -20.25 -2.86
N GLU A 125 -5.97 -20.54 -4.14
CA GLU A 125 -6.97 -21.15 -5.03
C GLU A 125 -6.34 -22.30 -5.83
N LEU A 126 -7.10 -23.38 -6.03
CA LEU A 126 -6.71 -24.47 -6.93
C LEU A 126 -7.20 -24.18 -8.34
N VAL A 127 -6.26 -24.05 -9.27
CA VAL A 127 -6.59 -23.98 -10.70
C VAL A 127 -6.74 -25.39 -11.26
N GLY A 128 -7.93 -25.73 -11.74
CA GLY A 128 -8.24 -27.09 -12.23
C GLY A 128 -8.64 -28.02 -11.11
N ASP A 129 -9.62 -27.60 -10.31
CA ASP A 129 -10.13 -28.34 -9.18
C ASP A 129 -10.57 -29.76 -9.59
N SER A 130 -10.16 -30.73 -8.79
CA SER A 130 -10.56 -32.13 -8.95
C SER A 130 -11.12 -32.59 -7.62
N ASN A 131 -12.10 -33.49 -7.64
CA ASN A 131 -12.67 -34.05 -6.40
C ASN A 131 -11.64 -34.77 -5.49
N GLN A 132 -10.39 -34.89 -5.97
CA GLN A 132 -9.27 -35.52 -5.28
C GLN A 132 -8.33 -34.50 -4.62
N THR A 133 -8.49 -33.21 -4.88
CA THR A 133 -7.58 -32.16 -4.37
C THR A 133 -8.39 -31.10 -3.62
N THR A 134 -7.89 -30.65 -2.47
CA THR A 134 -8.48 -29.51 -1.75
C THR A 134 -7.38 -28.59 -1.25
N VAL A 135 -7.65 -27.29 -1.23
CA VAL A 135 -6.78 -26.28 -0.59
C VAL A 135 -7.53 -25.60 0.54
N SER A 136 -6.87 -25.43 1.68
CA SER A 136 -7.38 -24.64 2.80
C SER A 136 -6.89 -23.20 2.74
N GLN A 137 -7.53 -22.30 3.49
CA GLN A 137 -7.16 -20.88 3.56
C GLN A 137 -5.73 -20.63 4.04
N ASN A 138 -5.16 -21.56 4.82
CA ASN A 138 -3.78 -21.48 5.27
C ASN A 138 -2.78 -22.07 4.26
N GLY A 139 -3.18 -22.42 3.04
CA GLY A 139 -2.30 -22.94 1.99
C GLY A 139 -1.95 -24.42 2.10
N THR A 140 -2.62 -25.21 2.97
CA THR A 140 -2.45 -26.66 2.98
C THR A 140 -3.19 -27.28 1.79
N VAL A 141 -2.44 -27.89 0.88
CA VAL A 141 -3.01 -28.66 -0.23
C VAL A 141 -3.05 -30.13 0.17
N THR A 142 -4.23 -30.71 0.11
CA THR A 142 -4.46 -32.13 0.36
C THR A 142 -4.83 -32.81 -0.95
N TYR A 143 -4.17 -33.92 -1.24
CA TYR A 143 -4.47 -34.74 -2.42
C TYR A 143 -4.75 -36.18 -2.00
N PHE A 144 -5.84 -36.74 -2.52
CA PHE A 144 -6.23 -38.12 -2.35
C PHE A 144 -6.30 -38.83 -3.72
N PRO A 145 -5.21 -39.51 -4.13
CA PRO A 145 -5.19 -40.28 -5.37
C PRO A 145 -6.13 -41.48 -5.25
N SER A 146 -7.31 -41.39 -5.85
CA SER A 146 -8.25 -42.50 -5.98
C SER A 146 -8.29 -43.00 -7.41
N LEU A 147 -8.49 -44.31 -7.57
CA LEU A 147 -8.91 -44.88 -8.84
C LEU A 147 -10.32 -44.35 -9.15
N GLN A 148 -10.44 -43.23 -9.84
CA GLN A 148 -11.66 -43.02 -10.62
C GLN A 148 -11.70 -44.16 -11.65
N SER A 149 -12.59 -45.12 -11.43
CA SER A 149 -12.88 -46.16 -12.39
C SER A 149 -13.15 -45.51 -13.74
N LEU A 150 -12.45 -45.96 -14.77
CA LEU A 150 -12.73 -45.64 -16.17
C LEU A 150 -14.25 -45.65 -16.42
N PRO A 151 -14.80 -44.78 -17.28
CA PRO A 151 -16.20 -44.87 -17.63
C PRO A 151 -16.48 -46.28 -18.15
N VAL A 152 -17.41 -46.97 -17.48
CA VAL A 152 -17.94 -48.25 -17.98
C VAL A 152 -18.63 -47.91 -19.30
N LEU A 153 -17.98 -48.24 -20.41
CA LEU A 153 -18.63 -48.25 -21.72
C LEU A 153 -19.65 -49.40 -21.69
N GLY A 154 -20.92 -49.03 -21.55
CA GLY A 154 -22.06 -49.92 -21.80
C GLY A 154 -22.23 -50.24 -23.27
#